data_AF-A0A0B5Q835-F1
#
_entry.id   AF-A0A0B5Q835-F1
#
_cell.length_a   1.000
_cell.length_b   1.000
_cell.length_c   1.000
_cell.angle_alpha   90.00
_cell.angle_beta   90.00
_cell.angle_gamma   90.00
#
_symmetry.space_group_name_H-M   'P 1'
#
loop_
_entity.id
_entity.type
_entity.pdbx_description
1 polymer ?
#
loop_
_entity_poly.entity_id
_entity_poly.type
_entity_poly.pdbx_seq_one_letter_code
_entity_poly.pdbx_strand_id
1 'polypeptide(L)'
;MERRDVGGQAVIEGVMMRGSKNLATAVRTPKGNIEIDFKDNRPVTKKYPILNIPFLRGFFVLVESMKVGMESLNYSASFLEEDNEEPSKFEKWLDDKLGEKANSVLMAITMFISFLFAIGLFVALPTGIASVFKGAGISNVMLNLIEALIRIVILLLYMFSISKLNDIYRVFQYHGAEHKTIFCYEAMEELTVENVRKQSRLHPRCGTNFLFLVMFVSIIVFSFTGWGGIIERLALRIILIPVVTGISYEIIKWLGKNDSMIAQIIAYPGLKLQLLTTKEPDDSQIEVAIASLKAAEGIKDPNKNIEELIKTGTSTLKENGIDTARLDAELLLGNIIEKDRVYLITHKEDEVSKEDAEKYFDLIEKRRNKMPVKYILNKCEFMGIEFYVEEGVLIPRGDTEILVDEVLKIIEENQEMQICDLCSGSGAIGISLAHFRQNIKVDLIDYYPIPEKVSLINIEKNKLEDRVFFIKSDLLEESIKNNKMYDIIVSNPPYIEECEIEKLMEDVKNYEPHTALSGGNDGLDFYRKIIDQSQYTLRGNGILAFEIGYNQGEAVKLLMENNGFINVRIVKDFASLDRVVVGIKI
;
A
#
# COMPACT_ATOMS: atom_id res chain seq x y z
N MET A 1 38.38 -0.71 -0.31
CA MET A 1 36.89 -0.74 -0.29
C MET A 1 36.49 -2.21 -0.29
N GLU A 2 35.86 -2.71 0.78
CA GLU A 2 35.27 -4.07 0.74
C GLU A 2 34.14 -4.04 -0.29
N ARG A 3 34.40 -4.55 -1.50
CA ARG A 3 33.36 -4.72 -2.52
C ARG A 3 32.40 -5.78 -1.99
N ARG A 4 31.15 -5.39 -1.71
CA ARG A 4 30.10 -6.33 -1.29
C ARG A 4 29.83 -7.26 -2.46
N ASP A 5 29.94 -8.56 -2.25
CA ASP A 5 29.72 -9.60 -3.27
C ASP A 5 28.20 -9.76 -3.51
N VAL A 6 27.59 -8.76 -4.15
CA VAL A 6 26.21 -8.84 -4.66
C VAL A 6 26.23 -9.13 -6.16
N GLY A 7 25.21 -9.84 -6.63
CA GLY A 7 24.97 -10.06 -8.04
C GLY A 7 23.48 -10.24 -8.30
N GLY A 8 23.08 -10.28 -9.56
CA GLY A 8 21.68 -10.49 -9.90
C GLY A 8 21.50 -11.18 -11.25
N GLN A 9 20.23 -11.31 -11.61
CA GLN A 9 19.78 -11.76 -12.91
C GLN A 9 18.43 -11.13 -13.20
N ALA A 10 18.26 -10.55 -14.38
CA ALA A 10 16.93 -10.18 -14.87
C ALA A 10 16.06 -11.41 -15.14
N VAL A 11 14.78 -11.29 -14.78
CA VAL A 11 13.72 -12.25 -15.08
C VAL A 11 12.57 -11.51 -15.77
N ILE A 12 11.49 -12.21 -16.12
CA ILE A 12 10.38 -11.55 -16.81
C ILE A 12 9.67 -10.63 -15.82
N GLU A 13 9.44 -9.37 -16.18
CA GLU A 13 8.89 -8.36 -15.26
C GLU A 13 9.61 -8.20 -13.91
N GLY A 14 10.88 -8.60 -13.80
CA GLY A 14 11.51 -8.67 -12.48
C GLY A 14 13.02 -8.78 -12.46
N VAL A 15 13.55 -8.78 -11.25
CA VAL A 15 14.98 -8.95 -10.97
C VAL A 15 15.18 -9.88 -9.79
N MET A 16 16.02 -10.89 -9.97
CA MET A 16 16.58 -11.68 -8.89
C MET A 16 17.89 -11.04 -8.42
N MET A 17 18.02 -10.84 -7.12
CA MET A 17 19.23 -10.39 -6.45
C MET A 17 19.77 -11.45 -5.50
N ARG A 18 21.08 -11.67 -5.56
CA ARG A 18 21.85 -12.54 -4.67
C ARG A 18 22.69 -11.66 -3.74
N GLY A 19 22.26 -11.58 -2.50
CA GLY A 19 22.98 -10.93 -1.42
C GLY A 19 24.05 -11.82 -0.79
N SER A 20 24.65 -11.33 0.29
CA SER A 20 25.70 -12.02 1.05
C SER A 20 25.25 -13.34 1.68
N LYS A 21 23.96 -13.44 2.04
CA LYS A 21 23.34 -14.62 2.68
C LYS A 21 22.02 -15.03 2.04
N ASN A 22 21.29 -14.12 1.42
CA ASN A 22 19.94 -14.38 0.95
C ASN A 22 19.81 -14.17 -0.57
N LEU A 23 18.74 -14.73 -1.11
CA LEU A 23 18.28 -14.56 -2.47
C LEU A 23 16.88 -13.94 -2.41
N ALA A 24 16.64 -12.92 -3.21
CA ALA A 24 15.32 -12.35 -3.39
C ALA A 24 15.01 -12.21 -4.87
N THR A 25 13.79 -12.56 -5.27
CA THR A 25 13.29 -12.30 -6.63
C THR A 25 12.08 -11.39 -6.51
N ALA A 26 12.19 -10.17 -7.02
CA ALA A 26 11.08 -9.23 -7.07
C ALA A 26 10.50 -9.17 -8.48
N VAL A 27 9.17 -9.23 -8.60
CA VAL A 27 8.44 -9.22 -9.87
C VAL A 27 7.30 -8.21 -9.80
N ARG A 28 7.12 -7.41 -10.84
CA ARG A 28 5.96 -6.53 -10.98
C ARG A 28 4.81 -7.30 -11.60
N THR A 29 3.72 -7.42 -10.85
CA THR A 29 2.50 -8.09 -11.30
C THR A 29 1.72 -7.23 -12.32
N PRO A 30 0.84 -7.82 -13.14
CA PRO A 30 -0.04 -7.08 -14.05
C PRO A 30 -0.92 -6.03 -13.35
N LYS A 31 -1.19 -6.21 -12.05
CA LYS A 31 -1.95 -5.27 -11.20
C LYS A 31 -1.11 -4.07 -10.72
N GLY A 32 0.19 -4.05 -11.00
CA GLY A 32 1.12 -2.97 -10.63
C GLY A 32 1.88 -3.18 -9.32
N ASN A 33 1.51 -4.19 -8.51
CA ASN A 33 2.18 -4.50 -7.24
C ASN A 33 3.52 -5.22 -7.44
N ILE A 34 4.44 -5.05 -6.49
CA ILE A 34 5.73 -5.75 -6.46
C ILE A 34 5.63 -6.94 -5.49
N GLU A 35 5.73 -8.15 -6.02
CA GLU A 35 5.78 -9.39 -5.23
C GLU A 35 7.22 -9.84 -5.07
N ILE A 36 7.57 -10.39 -3.90
CA ILE A 36 8.95 -10.78 -3.57
C ILE A 36 8.99 -12.22 -3.05
N ASP A 37 9.71 -13.10 -3.76
CA ASP A 37 10.10 -14.43 -3.28
C ASP A 37 11.46 -14.36 -2.57
N PHE A 38 11.49 -14.69 -1.29
CA PHE A 38 12.69 -14.64 -0.45
C PHE A 38 13.14 -16.03 -0.03
N LYS A 39 14.43 -16.34 -0.23
CA LYS A 39 15.05 -17.64 0.08
C LYS A 39 16.41 -17.47 0.74
N ASP A 40 16.71 -18.27 1.76
CA ASP A 40 18.08 -18.41 2.28
C ASP A 40 18.93 -19.11 1.21
N ASN A 41 20.05 -18.51 0.82
CA ASN A 41 20.91 -19.05 -0.24
C ASN A 41 22.36 -19.11 0.22
N ARG A 42 22.70 -20.24 0.86
CA ARG A 42 24.09 -20.59 1.13
C ARG A 42 24.71 -21.21 -0.13
N PRO A 43 25.77 -20.61 -0.71
CA PRO A 43 26.44 -21.16 -1.89
C PRO A 43 26.84 -22.62 -1.69
N VAL A 44 26.60 -23.46 -2.70
CA VAL A 44 26.97 -24.89 -2.70
C VAL A 44 28.46 -25.09 -2.43
N THR A 45 29.31 -24.18 -2.90
CA THR A 45 30.76 -24.17 -2.64
C THR A 45 31.14 -23.88 -1.18
N LYS A 46 30.27 -23.20 -0.42
CA LYS A 46 30.41 -23.03 1.03
C LYS A 46 29.84 -24.24 1.80
N LYS A 47 28.84 -24.94 1.23
CA LYS A 47 28.24 -26.15 1.82
C LYS A 47 29.16 -27.38 1.69
N TYR A 48 29.87 -27.52 0.58
CA TYR A 48 30.80 -28.62 0.32
C TYR A 48 32.18 -28.07 -0.08
N PRO A 49 33.18 -28.02 0.83
CA PRO A 49 34.50 -27.43 0.57
C PRO A 49 35.25 -28.04 -0.62
N ILE A 50 35.01 -29.32 -0.92
CA ILE A 50 35.61 -30.03 -2.06
C ILE A 50 35.20 -29.43 -3.42
N LEU A 51 34.07 -28.70 -3.48
CA LEU A 51 33.59 -28.03 -4.69
C LEU A 51 34.19 -26.64 -4.88
N ASN A 52 35.00 -26.14 -3.94
CA ASN A 52 35.66 -24.83 -4.01
C ASN A 52 37.11 -24.90 -4.53
N ILE A 53 37.51 -26.03 -5.13
CA ILE A 53 38.84 -26.18 -5.73
C ILE A 53 38.95 -25.22 -6.95
N PRO A 54 40.03 -24.41 -7.05
CA PRO A 54 40.27 -23.56 -8.22
C PRO A 54 40.17 -24.34 -9.54
N PHE A 55 39.67 -23.70 -10.60
CA PHE A 55 39.44 -24.32 -11.91
C PHE A 55 38.34 -25.39 -11.98
N LEU A 56 37.82 -25.91 -10.86
CA LEU A 56 36.64 -26.80 -10.83
C LEU A 56 35.40 -26.10 -10.27
N ARG A 57 35.58 -25.16 -9.33
CA ARG A 57 34.47 -24.42 -8.71
C ARG A 57 33.60 -23.64 -9.68
N GLY A 58 34.19 -23.13 -10.78
CA GLY A 58 33.46 -22.35 -11.78
C GLY A 58 32.31 -23.14 -12.42
N PHE A 59 32.54 -24.44 -12.66
CA PHE A 59 31.51 -25.34 -13.17
C PHE A 59 30.35 -25.49 -12.18
N PHE A 60 30.64 -25.76 -10.90
CA PHE A 60 29.59 -25.93 -9.89
C PHE A 60 28.82 -24.63 -9.60
N VAL A 61 29.49 -23.48 -9.61
CA VAL A 61 28.84 -22.16 -9.47
C VAL A 61 27.92 -21.88 -10.66
N LEU A 62 28.34 -22.23 -11.87
CA LEU A 62 27.51 -22.09 -13.07
C LEU A 62 26.25 -22.97 -12.97
N VAL A 63 26.39 -24.24 -12.58
CA VAL A 63 25.25 -25.16 -12.42
C VAL A 63 24.28 -24.65 -11.34
N GLU A 64 24.79 -24.18 -10.20
CA GLU A 64 23.96 -23.56 -9.15
C GLU A 64 23.22 -22.32 -9.69
N SER A 65 23.93 -21.43 -10.38
CA SER A 65 23.35 -20.21 -10.94
C SER A 65 22.28 -20.51 -11.99
N MET A 66 22.47 -21.54 -12.83
CA MET A 66 21.46 -21.96 -13.80
C MET A 66 20.21 -22.49 -13.10
N LYS A 67 20.36 -23.32 -12.06
CA LYS A 67 19.23 -23.83 -11.29
C LYS A 67 18.42 -22.70 -10.65
N VAL A 68 19.10 -21.81 -9.93
CA VAL A 68 18.46 -20.64 -9.29
C VAL A 68 17.84 -19.70 -10.31
N GLY A 69 18.53 -19.46 -11.44
CA GLY A 69 18.03 -18.64 -12.53
C GLY A 69 16.75 -19.22 -13.16
N MET A 70 16.70 -20.54 -13.36
CA MET A 70 15.49 -21.21 -13.85
C MET A 70 14.33 -21.16 -12.85
N GLU A 71 14.60 -21.40 -11.56
CA GLU A 71 13.57 -21.28 -10.52
C GLU A 71 12.99 -19.85 -10.46
N SER A 72 13.85 -18.83 -10.57
CA SER A 72 13.45 -17.42 -10.55
C SER A 72 12.68 -17.01 -11.82
N LEU A 73 13.08 -17.54 -12.98
CA LEU A 73 12.34 -17.36 -14.24
C LEU A 73 10.94 -17.99 -14.17
N ASN A 74 10.84 -19.22 -13.66
CA ASN A 74 9.56 -19.90 -13.49
C ASN A 74 8.65 -19.14 -12.51
N TYR A 75 9.19 -18.65 -11.41
CA TYR A 75 8.45 -17.79 -10.47
C TYR A 75 7.95 -16.51 -11.16
N SER A 76 8.77 -15.86 -11.98
CA SER A 76 8.33 -14.67 -12.71
C SER A 76 7.25 -14.96 -13.76
N ALA A 77 7.36 -16.11 -14.44
CA ALA A 77 6.41 -16.52 -15.47
C ALA A 77 5.02 -16.84 -14.89
N SER A 78 4.94 -17.34 -13.64
CA SER A 78 3.65 -17.66 -13.02
C SER A 78 2.75 -16.43 -12.77
N PHE A 79 3.29 -15.20 -12.83
CA PHE A 79 2.49 -13.97 -12.75
C PHE A 79 1.98 -13.47 -14.11
N LEU A 80 2.43 -14.10 -15.19
CA LEU A 80 2.06 -13.76 -16.57
C LEU A 80 1.09 -14.75 -17.21
N GLU A 81 0.77 -15.86 -16.52
CA GLU A 81 -0.27 -16.77 -16.96
C GLU A 81 -1.61 -16.00 -16.96
N GLU A 82 -1.95 -15.44 -18.12
CA GLU A 82 -3.30 -14.94 -18.40
C GLU A 82 -4.25 -16.14 -18.41
N ASP A 83 -5.33 -16.08 -17.63
CA ASP A 83 -6.42 -17.06 -17.59
C ASP A 83 -7.17 -17.24 -18.95
N ASN A 84 -6.67 -16.71 -20.08
CA ASN A 84 -7.43 -16.49 -21.31
C ASN A 84 -6.88 -17.14 -22.59
N GLU A 85 -5.76 -17.87 -22.59
CA GLU A 85 -5.35 -18.64 -23.78
C GLU A 85 -6.01 -20.02 -23.80
N GLU A 86 -6.83 -20.30 -24.83
CA GLU A 86 -7.39 -21.63 -25.02
C GLU A 86 -6.28 -22.68 -25.23
N PRO A 87 -6.22 -23.75 -24.43
CA PRO A 87 -5.16 -24.74 -24.56
C PRO A 87 -5.21 -25.41 -25.92
N SER A 88 -4.03 -25.57 -26.54
CA SER A 88 -3.87 -26.18 -27.85
C SER A 88 -4.38 -27.63 -27.87
N LYS A 89 -4.67 -28.17 -29.06
CA LYS A 89 -5.11 -29.58 -29.21
C LYS A 89 -4.11 -30.58 -28.60
N PHE A 90 -2.82 -30.21 -28.56
CA PHE A 90 -1.78 -31.03 -27.95
C PHE A 90 -1.79 -30.92 -26.42
N GLU A 91 -1.97 -29.71 -25.88
CA GLU A 91 -2.09 -29.48 -24.43
C GLU A 91 -3.32 -30.17 -23.85
N LYS A 92 -4.49 -30.04 -24.49
CA LYS A 92 -5.71 -30.77 -24.09
C LYS A 92 -5.49 -32.28 -24.07
N TRP A 93 -4.82 -32.83 -25.09
CA TRP A 93 -4.47 -34.26 -25.14
C TRP A 93 -3.48 -34.67 -24.04
N LEU A 94 -2.52 -33.81 -23.71
CA LEU A 94 -1.54 -34.06 -22.66
C LEU A 94 -2.20 -34.05 -21.27
N ASP A 95 -3.07 -33.07 -21.05
CA ASP A 95 -3.82 -32.88 -19.80
C ASP A 95 -4.79 -34.04 -19.56
N ASP A 96 -5.53 -34.46 -20.59
CA ASP A 96 -6.41 -35.65 -20.56
C ASP A 96 -5.67 -36.95 -20.17
N LYS A 97 -4.35 -37.03 -20.41
CA LYS A 97 -3.57 -38.26 -20.23
C LYS A 97 -2.67 -38.26 -19.01
N LEU A 98 -2.25 -37.08 -18.53
CA LEU A 98 -1.24 -36.92 -17.48
C LEU A 98 -1.72 -36.05 -16.30
N GLY A 99 -2.89 -35.39 -16.43
CA GLY A 99 -3.47 -34.51 -15.41
C GLY A 99 -2.46 -33.48 -14.90
N GLU A 100 -2.33 -33.36 -13.58
CA GLU A 100 -1.43 -32.39 -12.91
C GLU A 100 0.04 -32.45 -13.35
N LYS A 101 0.50 -33.54 -13.98
CA LYS A 101 1.88 -33.65 -14.48
C LYS A 101 2.07 -33.09 -15.90
N ALA A 102 1.00 -32.69 -16.58
CA ALA A 102 1.05 -32.23 -17.96
C ALA A 102 1.98 -31.02 -18.13
N ASN A 103 1.85 -29.99 -17.29
CA ASN A 103 2.69 -28.79 -17.36
C ASN A 103 4.17 -29.08 -17.14
N SER A 104 4.50 -29.98 -16.20
CA SER A 104 5.89 -30.39 -15.96
C SER A 104 6.49 -31.14 -17.15
N VAL A 105 5.69 -32.00 -17.81
CA VAL A 105 6.12 -32.74 -19.00
C VAL A 105 6.25 -31.82 -20.21
N LEU A 106 5.32 -30.88 -20.39
CA LEU A 106 5.38 -29.85 -21.43
C LEU A 106 6.66 -29.02 -21.29
N MET A 107 6.95 -28.51 -20.10
CA MET A 107 8.21 -27.79 -19.82
C MET A 107 9.44 -28.65 -20.14
N ALA A 108 9.45 -29.93 -19.76
CA ALA A 108 10.57 -30.83 -20.06
C ALA A 108 10.77 -31.02 -21.58
N ILE A 109 9.69 -31.16 -22.35
CA ILE A 109 9.73 -31.26 -23.82
C ILE A 109 10.26 -29.96 -24.42
N THR A 110 9.71 -28.81 -24.01
CA THR A 110 10.13 -27.48 -24.49
C THR A 110 11.60 -27.21 -24.21
N MET A 111 12.06 -27.56 -23.00
CA MET A 111 13.48 -27.48 -22.63
C MET A 111 14.34 -28.38 -23.50
N PHE A 112 13.91 -29.62 -23.76
CA PHE A 112 14.65 -30.56 -24.58
C PHE A 112 14.77 -30.07 -26.04
N ILE A 113 13.68 -29.58 -26.63
CA ILE A 113 13.67 -28.99 -27.98
C ILE A 113 14.59 -27.76 -28.02
N SER A 114 14.49 -26.87 -27.03
CA SER A 114 15.33 -25.67 -26.93
C SER A 114 16.82 -26.03 -26.81
N PHE A 115 17.13 -27.09 -26.07
CA PHE A 115 18.49 -27.61 -25.95
C PHE A 115 19.03 -28.19 -27.27
N LEU A 116 18.22 -28.97 -27.99
CA LEU A 116 18.58 -29.48 -29.32
C LEU A 116 18.79 -28.34 -30.32
N PHE A 117 17.93 -27.33 -30.30
CA PHE A 117 18.07 -26.13 -31.12
C PHE A 117 19.38 -25.39 -30.79
N ALA A 118 19.71 -25.22 -29.51
CA ALA A 118 20.95 -24.60 -29.08
C ALA A 118 22.19 -25.39 -29.54
N ILE A 119 22.19 -26.73 -29.42
CA ILE A 119 23.27 -27.57 -29.96
C ILE A 119 23.37 -27.41 -31.48
N GLY A 120 22.24 -27.43 -32.18
CA GLY A 120 22.17 -27.23 -33.62
C GLY A 120 22.79 -25.91 -34.06
N LEU A 121 22.35 -24.81 -33.44
CA LEU A 121 22.74 -23.45 -33.81
C LEU A 121 24.17 -23.08 -33.38
N PHE A 122 24.59 -23.42 -32.17
CA PHE A 122 25.86 -22.96 -31.60
C PHE A 122 27.00 -23.97 -31.69
N VAL A 123 26.70 -25.24 -31.96
CA VAL A 123 27.70 -26.30 -32.03
C VAL A 123 27.75 -26.91 -33.44
N ALA A 124 26.64 -27.46 -33.93
CA ALA A 124 26.61 -28.18 -35.20
C ALA A 124 26.78 -27.25 -36.40
N LEU A 125 26.07 -26.12 -36.45
CA LEU A 125 26.10 -25.18 -37.58
C LEU A 125 27.49 -24.56 -37.82
N PRO A 126 28.19 -23.97 -36.82
CA PRO A 126 29.55 -23.46 -37.02
C PRO A 126 30.50 -24.55 -37.52
N THR A 127 30.38 -25.75 -36.94
CA THR A 127 31.19 -26.92 -37.31
C THR A 127 30.93 -27.36 -38.74
N GLY A 128 29.67 -27.35 -39.18
CA GLY A 128 29.26 -27.66 -40.55
C GLY A 128 29.81 -26.66 -41.54
N ILE A 129 29.67 -25.35 -41.28
CA ILE A 129 30.20 -24.29 -42.14
C ILE A 129 31.74 -24.38 -42.22
N ALA A 130 32.42 -24.55 -41.09
CA ALA A 130 33.88 -24.69 -41.05
C ALA A 130 34.37 -25.94 -41.82
N SER A 131 33.58 -27.02 -41.85
CA SER A 131 33.94 -28.24 -42.57
C SER A 131 34.04 -28.07 -44.09
N VAL A 132 33.32 -27.11 -44.67
CA VAL A 132 33.41 -26.78 -46.11
C VAL A 132 34.83 -26.31 -46.48
N PHE A 133 35.47 -25.57 -45.57
CA PHE A 133 36.83 -25.07 -45.77
C PHE A 133 37.92 -26.15 -45.64
N LYS A 134 37.58 -27.36 -45.15
CA LYS A 134 38.51 -28.49 -45.08
C LYS A 134 38.96 -28.96 -46.46
N GLY A 135 38.09 -28.85 -47.48
CA GLY A 135 38.40 -29.20 -48.86
C GLY A 135 39.45 -28.29 -49.52
N ALA A 136 39.77 -27.14 -48.91
CA ALA A 136 40.72 -26.16 -49.42
C ALA A 136 42.16 -26.32 -48.90
N GLY A 137 42.48 -27.44 -48.21
CA GLY A 137 43.84 -27.72 -47.73
C GLY A 137 44.29 -26.88 -46.53
N ILE A 138 43.36 -26.32 -45.77
CA ILE A 138 43.62 -25.47 -44.60
C ILE A 138 44.09 -26.30 -43.40
N SER A 139 45.05 -25.78 -42.62
CA SER A 139 45.55 -26.45 -41.41
C SER A 139 44.48 -26.59 -40.34
N ASN A 140 44.58 -27.63 -39.50
CA ASN A 140 43.62 -27.91 -38.42
C ASN A 140 43.46 -26.73 -37.45
N VAL A 141 44.53 -26.01 -37.15
CA VAL A 141 44.51 -24.82 -36.29
C VAL A 141 43.69 -23.69 -36.93
N MET A 142 43.89 -23.46 -38.23
CA MET A 142 43.16 -22.42 -38.96
C MET A 142 41.66 -22.80 -39.11
N LEU A 143 41.33 -24.07 -39.27
CA LEU A 143 39.93 -24.54 -39.26
C LEU A 143 39.24 -24.30 -37.90
N ASN A 144 39.94 -24.55 -36.78
CA ASN A 144 39.46 -24.24 -35.43
C ASN A 144 39.21 -22.73 -35.24
N LEU A 145 40.09 -21.87 -35.79
CA LEU A 145 39.93 -20.42 -35.74
C LEU A 145 38.75 -19.93 -36.61
N ILE A 146 38.56 -20.50 -37.81
CA ILE A 146 37.42 -20.19 -38.67
C ILE A 146 36.11 -20.56 -37.97
N GLU A 147 36.04 -21.76 -37.39
CA GLU A 147 34.87 -22.20 -36.65
C GLU A 147 34.54 -21.28 -35.46
N ALA A 148 35.57 -20.87 -34.72
CA ALA A 148 35.45 -19.92 -33.63
C ALA A 148 34.89 -18.57 -34.08
N LEU A 149 35.39 -18.03 -35.20
CA LEU A 149 34.92 -16.77 -35.77
C LEU A 149 33.45 -16.87 -36.20
N ILE A 150 33.09 -17.94 -36.90
CA ILE A 150 31.70 -18.21 -37.31
C ILE A 150 30.78 -18.29 -36.10
N ARG A 151 31.21 -18.97 -35.03
CA ARG A 151 30.44 -19.07 -33.77
C ARG A 151 30.20 -17.70 -33.14
N ILE A 152 31.21 -16.82 -33.12
CA ILE A 152 31.06 -15.44 -32.63
C ILE A 152 30.04 -14.68 -33.46
N VAL A 153 30.14 -14.76 -34.80
CA VAL A 153 29.20 -14.07 -35.70
C VAL A 153 27.77 -14.57 -35.49
N ILE A 154 27.56 -15.88 -35.41
CA ILE A 154 26.24 -16.48 -35.14
C ILE A 154 25.68 -16.00 -33.80
N LEU A 155 26.49 -15.97 -32.74
CA LEU A 155 26.05 -15.48 -31.45
C LEU A 155 25.64 -14.01 -31.49
N LEU A 156 26.46 -13.15 -32.09
CA LEU A 156 26.16 -11.71 -32.19
C LEU A 156 24.88 -11.46 -33.00
N LEU A 157 24.69 -12.18 -34.11
CA LEU A 157 23.48 -12.10 -34.92
C LEU A 157 22.24 -12.59 -34.15
N TYR A 158 22.37 -13.70 -33.42
CA TYR A 158 21.30 -14.24 -32.60
C TYR A 158 20.90 -13.23 -31.51
N MET A 159 21.87 -12.72 -30.75
CA MET A 159 21.64 -11.74 -29.69
C MET A 159 21.01 -10.44 -30.22
N PHE A 160 21.50 -9.94 -31.36
CA PHE A 160 20.89 -8.80 -32.03
C PHE A 160 19.44 -9.07 -32.45
N SER A 161 19.16 -10.24 -32.99
CA SER A 161 17.82 -10.62 -33.46
C SER A 161 16.82 -10.71 -32.31
N ILE A 162 17.16 -11.42 -31.23
CA ILE A 162 16.26 -11.55 -30.07
C ILE A 162 16.08 -10.22 -29.33
N SER A 163 17.07 -9.32 -29.36
CA SER A 163 16.98 -8.00 -28.71
C SER A 163 15.88 -7.10 -29.30
N LYS A 164 15.34 -7.46 -30.47
CA LYS A 164 14.22 -6.76 -31.12
C LYS A 164 12.84 -7.28 -30.73
N LEU A 165 12.76 -8.40 -30.02
CA LEU A 165 11.50 -8.92 -29.48
C LEU A 165 11.14 -8.11 -28.23
N ASN A 166 9.88 -7.66 -28.13
CA ASN A 166 9.43 -6.74 -27.07
C ASN A 166 9.70 -7.30 -25.67
N ASP A 167 9.40 -8.57 -25.43
CA ASP A 167 9.56 -9.21 -24.12
C ASP A 167 11.04 -9.29 -23.72
N ILE A 168 11.90 -9.65 -24.68
CA ILE A 168 13.36 -9.71 -24.46
C ILE A 168 13.94 -8.31 -24.28
N TYR A 169 13.45 -7.31 -25.03
CA TYR A 169 13.85 -5.93 -24.85
C TYR A 169 13.55 -5.46 -23.42
N ARG A 170 12.36 -5.81 -22.91
CA ARG A 170 11.94 -5.49 -21.54
C ARG A 170 12.77 -6.21 -20.49
N VAL A 171 13.09 -7.49 -20.67
CA VAL A 171 14.05 -8.22 -19.81
C VAL A 171 15.44 -7.55 -19.82
N PHE A 172 15.91 -7.04 -20.97
CA PHE A 172 17.17 -6.30 -21.05
C PHE A 172 17.12 -4.94 -20.35
N GLN A 173 15.94 -4.32 -20.20
CA GLN A 173 15.78 -3.14 -19.35
C GLN A 173 15.89 -3.49 -17.88
N TYR A 174 15.21 -4.56 -17.41
CA TYR A 174 15.38 -5.07 -16.05
C TYR A 174 16.83 -5.46 -15.74
N HIS A 175 17.58 -5.98 -16.72
CA HIS A 175 19.02 -6.22 -16.59
C HIS A 175 19.82 -4.91 -16.44
N GLY A 176 19.40 -3.85 -17.14
CA GLY A 176 19.93 -2.50 -16.91
C GLY A 176 19.64 -2.00 -15.49
N ALA A 177 18.41 -2.19 -15.00
CA ALA A 177 18.02 -1.83 -13.63
C ALA A 177 18.83 -2.60 -12.58
N GLU A 178 19.05 -3.90 -12.78
CA GLU A 178 19.90 -4.73 -11.93
C GLU A 178 21.30 -4.12 -11.77
N HIS A 179 21.98 -3.85 -12.89
CA HIS A 179 23.34 -3.31 -12.88
C HIS A 179 23.41 -1.93 -12.20
N LYS A 180 22.48 -1.04 -12.53
CA LYS A 180 22.44 0.30 -11.94
C LYS A 180 22.23 0.26 -10.43
N THR A 181 21.33 -0.61 -9.96
CA THR A 181 21.04 -0.79 -8.54
C THR A 181 22.24 -1.37 -7.79
N ILE A 182 22.94 -2.34 -8.38
CA ILE A 182 24.19 -2.88 -7.83
C ILE A 182 25.25 -1.79 -7.71
N PHE A 183 25.47 -0.99 -8.77
CA PHE A 183 26.45 0.10 -8.71
C PHE A 183 26.13 1.16 -7.66
N CYS A 184 24.85 1.54 -7.51
CA CYS A 184 24.40 2.45 -6.46
C CYS A 184 24.76 1.91 -5.07
N TYR A 185 24.51 0.62 -4.86
CA TYR A 185 24.83 -0.05 -3.61
C TYR A 185 26.33 -0.14 -3.33
N GLU A 186 27.13 -0.44 -4.35
CA GLU A 186 28.59 -0.50 -4.22
C GLU A 186 29.24 0.87 -4.03
N ALA A 187 28.62 1.92 -4.58
CA ALA A 187 29.00 3.31 -4.34
C ALA A 187 28.63 3.79 -2.91
N MET A 188 27.90 2.97 -2.14
CA MET A 188 27.36 3.32 -0.82
C MET A 188 26.40 4.52 -0.86
N GLU A 189 25.72 4.71 -1.99
CA GLU A 189 24.66 5.71 -2.12
C GLU A 189 23.32 5.12 -1.62
N GLU A 190 22.42 6.00 -1.20
CA GLU A 190 21.07 5.59 -0.79
C GLU A 190 20.31 5.00 -1.98
N LEU A 191 19.65 3.85 -1.78
CA LEU A 191 18.90 3.11 -2.79
C LEU A 191 17.56 3.79 -3.12
N THR A 192 17.65 4.93 -3.79
CA THR A 192 16.52 5.69 -4.33
C THR A 192 16.52 5.60 -5.86
N VAL A 193 15.35 5.79 -6.48
CA VAL A 193 15.21 5.79 -7.94
C VAL A 193 16.14 6.83 -8.58
N GLU A 194 16.27 8.00 -7.96
CA GLU A 194 17.09 9.10 -8.48
C GLU A 194 18.59 8.76 -8.50
N ASN A 195 19.10 8.16 -7.43
CA ASN A 195 20.52 7.77 -7.33
C ASN A 195 20.83 6.61 -8.28
N VAL A 196 19.97 5.59 -8.30
CA VAL A 196 20.13 4.44 -9.20
C VAL A 196 20.12 4.86 -10.67
N ARG A 197 19.26 5.81 -11.07
CA ARG A 197 19.16 6.29 -12.46
C ARG A 197 20.50 6.81 -13.01
N LYS A 198 21.31 7.46 -12.17
CA LYS A 198 22.61 8.08 -12.52
C LYS A 198 23.72 7.04 -12.77
N GLN A 199 23.54 5.81 -12.30
CA GLN A 199 24.54 4.76 -12.38
C GLN A 199 24.65 4.15 -13.78
N SER A 200 25.79 3.52 -14.07
CA SER A 200 26.03 2.86 -15.36
C SER A 200 25.29 1.52 -15.46
N ARG A 201 24.81 1.16 -16.65
CA ARG A 201 24.29 -0.20 -16.92
C ARG A 201 25.35 -1.18 -17.43
N LEU A 202 26.63 -0.78 -17.49
CA LEU A 202 27.72 -1.60 -18.01
C LEU A 202 28.58 -2.10 -16.85
N HIS A 203 28.42 -3.38 -16.50
CA HIS A 203 28.98 -3.96 -15.29
C HIS A 203 30.02 -5.06 -15.59
N PRO A 204 31.26 -5.00 -15.05
CA PRO A 204 32.35 -5.91 -15.42
C PRO A 204 32.16 -7.37 -14.93
N ARG A 205 31.38 -7.59 -13.86
CA ARG A 205 31.08 -8.94 -13.33
C ARG A 205 29.80 -9.58 -13.89
N CYS A 206 29.20 -9.00 -14.93
CA CYS A 206 27.97 -9.51 -15.53
C CYS A 206 28.16 -10.88 -16.21
N GLY A 207 27.12 -11.72 -16.21
CA GLY A 207 27.07 -13.00 -16.93
C GLY A 207 27.32 -12.89 -18.44
N THR A 208 27.01 -11.75 -19.08
CA THR A 208 27.36 -11.49 -20.49
C THR A 208 28.88 -11.41 -20.70
N ASN A 209 29.63 -10.86 -19.74
CA ASN A 209 31.09 -10.88 -19.78
C ASN A 209 31.62 -12.32 -19.55
N PHE A 210 30.97 -13.08 -18.67
CA PHE A 210 31.29 -14.50 -18.48
C PHE A 210 31.07 -15.32 -19.76
N LEU A 211 29.97 -15.11 -20.50
CA LEU A 211 29.70 -15.76 -21.78
C LEU A 211 30.82 -15.50 -22.79
N PHE A 212 31.25 -14.23 -22.92
CA PHE A 212 32.37 -13.87 -23.79
C PHE A 212 33.68 -14.55 -23.37
N LEU A 213 33.99 -14.57 -22.08
CA LEU A 213 35.18 -15.25 -21.56
C LEU A 213 35.15 -16.76 -21.83
N VAL A 214 34.01 -17.41 -21.62
CA VAL A 214 33.80 -18.83 -21.96
C VAL A 214 34.07 -19.08 -23.43
N MET A 215 33.57 -18.22 -24.31
CA MET A 215 33.86 -18.34 -25.74
C MET A 215 35.35 -18.16 -26.02
N PHE A 216 35.97 -17.09 -25.53
CA PHE A 216 37.39 -16.82 -25.77
C PHE A 216 38.30 -17.95 -25.26
N VAL A 217 38.10 -18.40 -24.03
CA VAL A 217 38.81 -19.53 -23.43
C VAL A 217 38.55 -20.81 -24.22
N SER A 218 37.32 -21.03 -24.70
CA SER A 218 37.01 -22.19 -25.54
C SER A 218 37.84 -22.21 -26.83
N ILE A 219 38.08 -21.06 -27.47
CA ILE A 219 38.89 -20.97 -28.69
C ILE A 219 40.32 -21.43 -28.40
N ILE A 220 40.90 -20.94 -27.30
CA ILE A 220 42.25 -21.31 -26.88
C ILE A 220 42.32 -22.80 -26.56
N VAL A 221 41.44 -23.30 -25.70
CA VAL A 221 41.41 -24.71 -25.26
C VAL A 221 41.22 -25.66 -26.45
N PHE A 222 40.26 -25.38 -27.34
CA PHE A 222 39.99 -26.22 -28.50
C PHE A 222 41.03 -26.07 -29.61
N SER A 223 41.83 -25.00 -29.65
CA SER A 223 42.93 -24.87 -30.62
C SER A 223 43.99 -25.96 -30.44
N PHE A 224 44.14 -26.50 -29.22
CA PHE A 224 45.02 -27.63 -28.91
C PHE A 224 44.39 -29.00 -29.18
N THR A 225 43.13 -29.05 -29.63
CA THR A 225 42.43 -30.31 -29.94
C THR A 225 42.48 -30.61 -31.44
N GLY A 226 42.57 -31.90 -31.80
CA GLY A 226 42.65 -32.36 -33.19
C GLY A 226 41.34 -32.16 -33.96
N TRP A 227 41.44 -32.12 -35.30
CA TRP A 227 40.28 -32.01 -36.20
C TRP A 227 39.77 -33.39 -36.63
N GLY A 228 39.31 -34.17 -35.65
CA GLY A 228 38.78 -35.52 -35.84
C GLY A 228 37.35 -35.57 -36.39
N GLY A 229 36.62 -36.65 -36.08
CA GLY A 229 35.21 -36.82 -36.49
C GLY A 229 34.26 -35.78 -35.88
N ILE A 230 33.05 -35.63 -36.43
CA ILE A 230 32.02 -34.74 -35.83
C ILE A 230 31.67 -35.21 -34.41
N ILE A 231 31.47 -36.51 -34.21
CA ILE A 231 31.12 -37.10 -32.90
C ILE A 231 32.26 -36.92 -31.89
N GLU A 232 33.51 -37.16 -32.31
CA GLU A 232 34.70 -36.98 -31.46
C GLU A 232 34.81 -35.53 -30.98
N ARG A 233 34.59 -34.56 -31.87
CA ARG A 233 34.61 -33.13 -31.52
C ARG A 233 33.47 -32.75 -30.58
N LEU A 234 32.27 -33.31 -30.77
CA LEU A 234 31.15 -33.10 -29.86
C LEU A 234 31.45 -33.67 -28.47
N ALA A 235 32.02 -34.87 -28.39
CA ALA A 235 32.40 -35.49 -27.13
C ALA A 235 33.48 -34.69 -26.39
N LEU A 236 34.54 -34.27 -27.09
CA LEU A 236 35.61 -33.44 -26.52
C LEU A 236 35.07 -32.10 -26.00
N ARG A 237 34.10 -31.50 -26.69
CA ARG A 237 33.45 -30.27 -26.22
C ARG A 237 32.75 -30.47 -24.90
N ILE A 238 31.95 -31.52 -24.78
CA ILE A 238 31.20 -31.83 -23.55
C ILE A 238 32.16 -32.10 -22.38
N ILE A 239 33.19 -32.92 -22.61
CA ILE A 239 34.18 -33.30 -21.59
C ILE A 239 34.97 -32.07 -21.10
N LEU A 240 35.26 -31.11 -21.98
CA LEU A 240 36.06 -29.92 -21.65
C LEU A 240 35.23 -28.73 -21.10
N ILE A 241 33.90 -28.82 -21.03
CA ILE A 241 33.04 -27.77 -20.42
C ILE A 241 33.52 -27.37 -19.01
N PRO A 242 33.80 -28.31 -18.07
CA PRO A 242 34.25 -27.95 -16.74
C PRO A 242 35.56 -27.16 -16.74
N VAL A 243 36.49 -27.50 -17.65
CA VAL A 243 37.79 -26.81 -17.77
C VAL A 243 37.59 -25.39 -18.30
N VAL A 244 36.81 -25.23 -19.38
CA VAL A 244 36.55 -23.92 -19.99
C VAL A 244 35.82 -23.00 -19.01
N THR A 245 34.76 -23.49 -18.36
CA THR A 245 33.98 -22.71 -17.39
C THR A 245 34.78 -22.40 -16.13
N GLY A 246 35.61 -23.34 -15.68
CA GLY A 246 36.54 -23.17 -14.58
C GLY A 246 37.54 -22.04 -14.80
N ILE A 247 38.28 -22.07 -15.92
CA ILE A 247 39.24 -21.02 -16.28
C ILE A 247 38.52 -19.68 -16.44
N SER A 248 37.38 -19.65 -17.14
CA SER A 248 36.60 -18.42 -17.35
C SER A 248 36.12 -17.80 -16.05
N TYR A 249 35.74 -18.64 -15.07
CA TYR A 249 35.31 -18.19 -13.75
C TYR A 249 36.47 -17.58 -12.94
N GLU A 250 37.67 -18.14 -13.03
CA GLU A 250 38.84 -17.54 -12.38
C GLU A 250 39.19 -16.18 -13.00
N ILE A 251 39.06 -16.05 -14.33
CA ILE A 251 39.29 -14.77 -15.02
C ILE A 251 38.25 -13.73 -14.59
N ILE A 252 36.95 -14.04 -14.59
CA ILE A 252 35.93 -13.06 -14.17
C ILE A 252 36.06 -12.67 -12.69
N LYS A 253 36.43 -13.62 -11.83
CA LYS A 253 36.71 -13.35 -10.42
C LYS A 253 37.94 -12.46 -10.23
N TRP A 254 38.97 -12.65 -11.06
CA TRP A 254 40.14 -11.78 -11.08
C TRP A 254 39.80 -10.37 -11.59
N LEU A 255 38.97 -10.25 -12.63
CA LEU A 255 38.46 -8.97 -13.15
C LEU A 255 37.64 -8.22 -12.11
N GLY A 256 36.84 -8.92 -11.29
CA GLY A 256 36.07 -8.28 -10.22
C GLY A 256 36.93 -7.71 -9.08
N LYS A 257 38.18 -8.18 -8.94
CA LYS A 257 39.09 -7.77 -7.85
C LYS A 257 40.15 -6.76 -8.27
N ASN A 258 40.36 -6.54 -9.56
CA ASN A 258 41.47 -5.73 -10.08
C ASN A 258 40.98 -4.73 -11.11
N ASP A 259 41.36 -3.46 -10.94
CA ASP A 259 41.02 -2.37 -11.87
C ASP A 259 42.19 -1.98 -12.80
N SER A 260 43.15 -2.89 -12.98
CA SER A 260 44.34 -2.63 -13.79
C SER A 260 44.01 -2.39 -15.27
N MET A 261 44.90 -1.73 -16.00
CA MET A 261 44.74 -1.50 -17.45
C MET A 261 44.53 -2.81 -18.22
N ILE A 262 45.20 -3.90 -17.80
CA ILE A 262 45.03 -5.24 -18.38
C ILE A 262 43.61 -5.78 -18.12
N ALA A 263 43.08 -5.60 -16.91
CA ALA A 263 41.73 -6.01 -16.57
C ALA A 263 40.69 -5.27 -17.43
N GLN A 264 40.88 -3.96 -17.64
CA GLN A 264 40.00 -3.17 -18.49
C GLN A 264 40.03 -3.62 -19.96
N ILE A 265 41.21 -3.94 -20.50
CA ILE A 265 41.36 -4.46 -21.87
C ILE A 265 40.64 -5.81 -22.03
N ILE A 266 40.80 -6.72 -21.06
CA ILE A 266 40.17 -8.06 -21.11
C ILE A 266 38.64 -7.95 -20.96
N ALA A 267 38.13 -7.05 -20.10
CA ALA A 267 36.69 -6.86 -19.90
C ALA A 267 36.01 -6.10 -21.04
N TYR A 268 36.74 -5.27 -21.80
CA TYR A 268 36.18 -4.36 -22.80
C TYR A 268 35.26 -5.02 -23.84
N PRO A 269 35.62 -6.15 -24.47
CA PRO A 269 34.72 -6.79 -25.44
C PRO A 269 33.40 -7.26 -24.80
N GLY A 270 33.46 -7.80 -23.58
CA GLY A 270 32.27 -8.20 -22.83
C GLY A 270 31.40 -7.01 -22.42
N LEU A 271 32.01 -5.87 -22.06
CA LEU A 271 31.28 -4.63 -21.78
C LEU A 271 30.57 -4.09 -23.04
N LYS A 272 31.20 -4.19 -24.22
CA LYS A 272 30.55 -3.80 -25.48
C LYS A 272 29.38 -4.72 -25.84
N LEU A 273 29.48 -6.01 -25.51
CA LEU A 273 28.38 -6.95 -25.71
C LEU A 273 27.14 -6.58 -24.87
N GLN A 274 27.34 -5.98 -23.69
CA GLN A 274 26.25 -5.49 -22.85
C GLN A 274 25.45 -4.36 -23.49
N LEU A 275 25.97 -3.64 -24.49
CA LEU A 275 25.17 -2.68 -25.25
C LEU A 275 24.00 -3.36 -26.00
N LEU A 276 24.12 -4.65 -26.29
CA LEU A 276 23.06 -5.47 -26.87
C LEU A 276 22.16 -6.11 -25.80
N THR A 277 22.70 -6.51 -24.64
CA THR A 277 21.96 -7.26 -23.59
C THR A 277 21.46 -6.43 -22.42
N THR A 278 21.76 -5.14 -22.37
CA THR A 278 21.16 -4.20 -21.44
C THR A 278 20.55 -3.02 -22.19
N LYS A 279 19.44 -2.51 -21.66
CA LYS A 279 18.74 -1.32 -22.13
C LYS A 279 18.50 -0.37 -20.94
N GLU A 280 18.19 0.89 -21.23
CA GLU A 280 17.86 1.84 -20.16
C GLU A 280 16.51 1.46 -19.53
N PRO A 281 16.46 1.25 -18.21
CA PRO A 281 15.22 0.98 -17.50
C PRO A 281 14.39 2.24 -17.28
N ASP A 282 13.09 2.06 -17.13
CA ASP A 282 12.21 3.07 -16.54
C ASP A 282 12.23 3.03 -15.00
N ASP A 283 11.59 4.02 -14.38
CA ASP A 283 11.55 4.16 -12.91
C ASP A 283 10.85 2.97 -12.24
N SER A 284 9.81 2.42 -12.87
CA SER A 284 9.06 1.29 -12.32
C SER A 284 9.90 0.02 -12.27
N GLN A 285 10.81 -0.16 -13.22
CA GLN A 285 11.77 -1.27 -13.26
C GLN A 285 12.89 -1.06 -12.23
N ILE A 286 13.32 0.18 -12.02
CA ILE A 286 14.29 0.54 -10.97
C ILE A 286 13.72 0.24 -9.58
N GLU A 287 12.45 0.57 -9.31
CA GLU A 287 11.79 0.24 -8.04
C GLU A 287 11.83 -1.26 -7.73
N VAL A 288 11.53 -2.10 -8.74
CA VAL A 288 11.58 -3.57 -8.60
C VAL A 288 12.99 -4.04 -8.27
N ALA A 289 14.01 -3.51 -8.97
CA ALA A 289 15.40 -3.84 -8.70
C ALA A 289 15.85 -3.42 -7.29
N ILE A 290 15.44 -2.22 -6.83
CA ILE A 290 15.70 -1.73 -5.47
C ILE A 290 15.04 -2.64 -4.44
N ALA A 291 13.76 -2.99 -4.62
CA ALA A 291 13.03 -3.86 -3.73
C ALA A 291 13.69 -5.24 -3.60
N SER A 292 14.10 -5.82 -4.74
CA SER A 292 14.85 -7.08 -4.79
C SER A 292 16.17 -7.01 -4.01
N LEU A 293 16.96 -5.95 -4.23
CA LEU A 293 18.26 -5.82 -3.54
C LEU A 293 18.08 -5.58 -2.04
N LYS A 294 17.15 -4.70 -1.65
CA LYS A 294 16.83 -4.44 -0.23
C LYS A 294 16.41 -5.72 0.48
N ALA A 295 15.52 -6.50 -0.13
CA ALA A 295 15.11 -7.80 0.40
C ALA A 295 16.30 -8.78 0.52
N ALA A 296 17.14 -8.90 -0.51
CA ALA A 296 18.30 -9.80 -0.50
C ALA A 296 19.34 -9.46 0.57
N GLU A 297 19.61 -8.17 0.79
CA GLU A 297 20.58 -7.69 1.78
C GLU A 297 19.96 -7.46 3.18
N GLY A 298 18.64 -7.61 3.32
CA GLY A 298 17.92 -7.37 4.58
C GLY A 298 17.89 -5.88 4.98
N ILE A 299 17.99 -4.99 4.01
CA ILE A 299 17.91 -3.54 4.21
C ILE A 299 16.43 -3.19 4.35
N LYS A 300 16.02 -2.81 5.55
CA LYS A 300 14.68 -2.25 5.78
C LYS A 300 14.68 -0.77 5.39
N ASP A 301 13.58 -0.29 4.81
CA ASP A 301 13.39 1.15 4.62
C ASP A 301 13.49 1.86 5.98
N PRO A 302 14.12 3.04 6.05
CA PRO A 302 14.13 3.82 7.28
C PRO A 302 12.69 4.10 7.72
N ASN A 303 12.41 3.92 9.02
CA ASN A 303 11.15 4.37 9.59
C ASN A 303 11.01 5.87 9.37
N LYS A 304 9.82 6.33 8.97
CA LYS A 304 9.54 7.77 8.92
C LYS A 304 9.43 8.30 10.35
N ASN A 305 9.95 9.49 10.60
CA ASN A 305 9.75 10.16 11.87
C ASN A 305 8.40 10.92 11.90
N ILE A 306 8.00 11.35 13.10
CA ILE A 306 6.74 12.10 13.33
C ILE A 306 6.67 13.37 12.46
N GLU A 307 7.76 14.14 12.36
CA GLU A 307 7.78 15.38 11.55
C GLU A 307 7.50 15.10 10.07
N GLU A 308 8.11 14.07 9.50
CA GLU A 308 7.94 13.68 8.10
C GLU A 308 6.50 13.25 7.80
N LEU A 309 5.90 12.45 8.67
CA LEU A 309 4.50 12.02 8.52
C LEU A 309 3.55 13.22 8.60
N ILE A 310 3.67 14.06 9.63
CA ILE A 310 2.82 15.26 9.79
C ILE A 310 2.98 16.20 8.60
N LYS A 311 4.21 16.43 8.12
CA LYS A 311 4.47 17.30 6.96
C LYS A 311 3.84 16.75 5.68
N THR A 312 3.95 15.44 5.48
CA THR A 312 3.34 14.76 4.33
C THR A 312 1.82 14.87 4.38
N GLY A 313 1.20 14.45 5.49
CA GLY A 313 -0.25 14.54 5.67
C GLY A 313 -0.79 15.96 5.58
N THR A 314 -0.12 16.94 6.20
CA THR A 314 -0.49 18.36 6.11
C THR A 314 -0.50 18.84 4.66
N SER A 315 0.50 18.45 3.87
CA SER A 315 0.60 18.86 2.46
C SER A 315 -0.55 18.24 1.65
N THR A 316 -0.79 16.94 1.79
CA THR A 316 -1.89 16.22 1.15
C THR A 316 -3.25 16.86 1.46
N LEU A 317 -3.54 17.14 2.73
CA LEU A 317 -4.82 17.73 3.13
C LEU A 317 -4.97 19.18 2.65
N LYS A 318 -3.89 19.97 2.67
CA LYS A 318 -3.91 21.37 2.20
C LYS A 318 -4.15 21.47 0.70
N GLU A 319 -3.58 20.58 -0.10
CA GLU A 319 -3.82 20.51 -1.55
C GLU A 319 -5.30 20.21 -1.89
N ASN A 320 -6.03 19.58 -0.97
CA ASN A 320 -7.45 19.28 -1.11
C ASN A 320 -8.34 20.29 -0.37
N GLY A 321 -7.84 21.49 -0.09
CA GLY A 321 -8.62 22.60 0.46
C GLY A 321 -9.17 22.35 1.87
N ILE A 322 -8.40 21.69 2.73
CA ILE A 322 -8.74 21.53 4.16
C ILE A 322 -8.00 22.60 4.95
N ASP A 323 -8.76 23.53 5.55
CA ASP A 323 -8.19 24.68 6.28
C ASP A 323 -7.44 24.27 7.56
N THR A 324 -7.90 23.21 8.22
CA THR A 324 -7.31 22.65 9.45
C THR A 324 -6.27 21.56 9.19
N ALA A 325 -5.73 21.46 7.96
CA ALA A 325 -4.86 20.37 7.49
C ALA A 325 -3.80 19.90 8.50
N ARG A 326 -3.08 20.83 9.14
CA ARG A 326 -2.05 20.48 10.12
C ARG A 326 -2.62 19.89 11.40
N LEU A 327 -3.69 20.50 11.93
CA LEU A 327 -4.35 20.00 13.13
C LEU A 327 -4.94 18.61 12.88
N ASP A 328 -5.59 18.42 11.74
CA ASP A 328 -6.15 17.13 11.34
C ASP A 328 -5.04 16.07 11.24
N ALA A 329 -3.92 16.38 10.57
CA ALA A 329 -2.77 15.49 10.46
C ALA A 329 -2.18 15.12 11.84
N GLU A 330 -2.07 16.08 12.76
CA GLU A 330 -1.60 15.86 14.12
C GLU A 330 -2.57 14.95 14.92
N LEU A 331 -3.89 15.21 14.85
CA LEU A 331 -4.90 14.41 15.56
C LEU A 331 -4.97 12.96 15.05
N LEU A 332 -4.90 12.76 13.73
CA LEU A 332 -4.94 11.44 13.11
C LEU A 332 -3.70 10.61 13.46
N LEU A 333 -2.50 11.22 13.42
CA LEU A 333 -1.27 10.53 13.82
C LEU A 333 -1.28 10.22 15.32
N GLY A 334 -1.64 11.20 16.15
CA GLY A 334 -1.69 11.05 17.60
C GLY A 334 -2.62 9.93 18.05
N ASN A 335 -3.76 9.74 17.37
CA ASN A 335 -4.66 8.64 17.66
C ASN A 335 -4.08 7.25 17.33
N ILE A 336 -3.24 7.14 16.30
CA ILE A 336 -2.62 5.86 15.92
C ILE A 336 -1.51 5.47 16.90
N ILE A 337 -0.63 6.42 17.22
CA ILE A 337 0.49 6.15 18.12
C ILE A 337 0.14 6.33 19.61
N GLU A 338 -1.14 6.60 19.90
CA GLU A 338 -1.70 6.84 21.24
C GLU A 338 -0.95 7.94 22.03
N LYS A 339 -0.67 9.05 21.34
CA LYS A 339 0.00 10.23 21.91
C LYS A 339 -0.81 11.50 21.73
N ASP A 340 -0.68 12.38 22.70
CA ASP A 340 -1.29 13.70 22.62
C ASP A 340 -0.49 14.61 21.67
N ARG A 341 -1.09 15.77 21.38
CA ARG A 341 -0.47 16.76 20.50
C ARG A 341 0.83 17.33 21.06
N VAL A 342 0.95 17.41 22.39
CA VAL A 342 2.15 17.94 23.05
C VAL A 342 3.36 17.03 22.78
N TYR A 343 3.16 15.71 22.86
CA TYR A 343 4.16 14.73 22.49
C TYR A 343 4.61 14.88 21.04
N LEU A 344 3.68 14.95 20.09
CA LEU A 344 3.99 15.08 18.67
C LEU A 344 4.85 16.32 18.36
N ILE A 345 4.61 17.42 19.07
CA ILE A 345 5.35 18.68 18.89
C ILE A 345 6.76 18.60 19.51
N THR A 346 6.91 17.88 20.62
CA THR A 346 8.16 17.81 21.39
C THR A 346 9.09 16.67 20.98
N HIS A 347 8.56 15.63 20.32
CA HIS A 347 9.27 14.39 19.94
C HIS A 347 9.25 14.16 18.43
N LYS A 348 9.43 15.23 17.65
CA LYS A 348 9.34 15.26 16.19
C LYS A 348 10.23 14.23 15.46
N GLU A 349 11.35 13.87 16.07
CA GLU A 349 12.36 12.96 15.53
C GLU A 349 12.10 11.49 15.86
N ASP A 350 11.10 11.19 16.71
CA ASP A 350 10.76 9.81 17.06
C ASP A 350 10.30 9.04 15.82
N GLU A 351 10.82 7.83 15.68
CA GLU A 351 10.45 6.92 14.60
C GLU A 351 9.04 6.37 14.80
N VAL A 352 8.27 6.34 13.72
CA VAL A 352 6.97 5.69 13.67
C VAL A 352 7.11 4.37 12.91
N SER A 353 6.48 3.32 13.44
CA SER A 353 6.53 2.01 12.80
C SER A 353 5.92 2.06 11.39
N LYS A 354 6.41 1.22 10.47
CA LYS A 354 5.87 1.17 9.11
C LYS A 354 4.36 0.86 9.08
N GLU A 355 3.91 -0.03 9.96
CA GLU A 355 2.48 -0.39 10.08
C GLU A 355 1.63 0.82 10.51
N ASP A 356 2.11 1.60 11.48
CA ASP A 356 1.40 2.80 11.95
C ASP A 356 1.43 3.92 10.90
N ALA A 357 2.54 4.03 10.15
CA ALA A 357 2.63 4.96 9.03
C ALA A 357 1.64 4.59 7.91
N GLU A 358 1.45 3.31 7.59
CA GLU A 358 0.46 2.84 6.62
C GLU A 358 -0.97 3.15 7.09
N LYS A 359 -1.32 2.80 8.34
CA LYS A 359 -2.61 3.17 8.94
C LYS A 359 -2.84 4.68 8.92
N TYR A 360 -1.79 5.47 9.14
CA TYR A 360 -1.86 6.93 9.12
C TYR A 360 -2.23 7.45 7.73
N PHE A 361 -1.60 6.93 6.67
CA PHE A 361 -1.95 7.32 5.31
C PHE A 361 -3.38 6.91 4.94
N ASP A 362 -3.89 5.77 5.42
CA ASP A 362 -5.29 5.39 5.23
C ASP A 362 -6.27 6.40 5.86
N LEU A 363 -5.97 6.91 7.07
CA LEU A 363 -6.79 7.93 7.70
C LEU A 363 -6.67 9.29 6.98
N ILE A 364 -5.48 9.64 6.49
CA ILE A 364 -5.28 10.85 5.68
C ILE A 364 -6.11 10.78 4.40
N GLU A 365 -6.20 9.64 3.72
CA GLU A 365 -7.04 9.49 2.52
C GLU A 365 -8.53 9.61 2.84
N LYS A 366 -9.01 9.08 3.97
CA LYS A 366 -10.39 9.35 4.42
C LYS A 366 -10.62 10.84 4.62
N ARG A 367 -9.70 11.54 5.27
CA ARG A 367 -9.83 12.97 5.52
C ARG A 367 -9.72 13.80 4.24
N ARG A 368 -8.86 13.39 3.31
CA ARG A 368 -8.71 13.97 1.97
C ARG A 368 -10.03 13.99 1.21
N ASN A 369 -10.84 12.94 1.36
CA ASN A 369 -12.20 12.86 0.80
C ASN A 369 -13.25 13.68 1.58
N LYS A 370 -12.83 14.58 2.47
CA LYS A 370 -13.67 15.48 3.29
C LYS A 370 -14.43 14.80 4.42
N MET A 371 -14.19 13.53 4.72
CA MET A 371 -14.79 12.88 5.89
C MET A 371 -14.41 13.65 7.17
N PRO A 372 -15.37 14.04 8.04
CA PRO A 372 -15.07 14.74 9.28
C PRO A 372 -14.06 13.99 10.16
N VAL A 373 -13.05 14.69 10.69
CA VAL A 373 -12.00 14.07 11.56
C VAL A 373 -12.63 13.35 12.75
N LYS A 374 -13.70 13.89 13.32
CA LYS A 374 -14.40 13.29 14.45
C LYS A 374 -15.02 11.92 14.12
N TYR A 375 -15.52 11.72 12.90
CA TYR A 375 -15.96 10.39 12.46
C TYR A 375 -14.79 9.45 12.18
N ILE A 376 -13.68 9.96 11.63
CA ILE A 376 -12.48 9.15 11.40
C ILE A 376 -11.90 8.64 12.72
N LEU A 377 -11.92 9.48 13.76
CA LEU A 377 -11.45 9.17 15.11
C LEU A 377 -12.50 8.47 15.99
N ASN A 378 -13.75 8.43 15.52
CA ASN A 378 -14.94 8.02 16.27
C ASN A 378 -15.10 8.72 17.64
N LYS A 379 -14.67 9.98 17.75
CA LYS A 379 -14.62 10.73 19.01
C LYS A 379 -15.00 12.19 18.82
N CYS A 380 -15.76 12.73 19.76
CA CYS A 380 -16.08 14.15 19.86
C CYS A 380 -16.13 14.56 21.33
N GLU A 381 -15.42 15.64 21.69
CA GLU A 381 -15.59 16.28 23.00
C GLU A 381 -16.83 17.18 22.97
N PHE A 382 -17.64 17.14 24.04
CA PHE A 382 -18.80 17.99 24.27
C PHE A 382 -19.01 18.14 25.79
N MET A 383 -19.18 19.37 26.29
CA MET A 383 -19.27 19.68 27.73
C MET A 383 -18.08 19.14 28.56
N GLY A 384 -16.89 19.03 27.95
CA GLY A 384 -15.71 18.42 28.57
C GLY A 384 -15.77 16.89 28.72
N ILE A 385 -16.73 16.24 28.06
CA ILE A 385 -16.94 14.78 28.06
C ILE A 385 -16.64 14.24 26.67
N GLU A 386 -15.96 13.09 26.57
CA GLU A 386 -15.64 12.46 25.29
C GLU A 386 -16.75 11.48 24.84
N PHE A 387 -17.51 11.85 23.82
CA PHE A 387 -18.53 11.03 23.18
C PHE A 387 -17.96 10.22 22.01
N TYR A 388 -18.39 8.97 21.89
CA TYR A 388 -18.30 8.19 20.67
C TYR A 388 -19.26 8.75 19.62
N VAL A 389 -18.79 8.88 18.38
CA VAL A 389 -19.59 9.31 17.23
C VAL A 389 -19.22 8.48 16.00
N GLU A 390 -20.18 8.25 15.12
CA GLU A 390 -19.96 7.60 13.82
C GLU A 390 -20.91 8.18 12.77
N GLU A 391 -20.67 7.85 11.51
CA GLU A 391 -21.54 8.27 10.41
C GLU A 391 -22.99 7.82 10.67
N GLY A 392 -23.94 8.74 10.55
CA GLY A 392 -25.36 8.51 10.87
C GLY A 392 -25.87 9.11 12.17
N VAL A 393 -25.01 9.80 12.94
CA VAL A 393 -25.42 10.73 14.02
C VAL A 393 -24.86 12.13 13.80
N LEU A 394 -25.61 13.16 14.17
CA LEU A 394 -25.08 14.54 14.17
C LEU A 394 -23.87 14.62 15.11
N ILE A 395 -22.78 15.21 14.63
CA ILE A 395 -21.61 15.46 15.48
C ILE A 395 -21.95 16.59 16.47
N PRO A 396 -21.81 16.41 17.79
CA PRO A 396 -22.11 17.46 18.77
C PRO A 396 -21.41 18.78 18.49
N ARG A 397 -22.15 19.89 18.61
CA ARG A 397 -21.69 21.26 18.33
C ARG A 397 -21.47 22.02 19.62
N GLY A 398 -20.50 22.93 19.63
CA GLY A 398 -20.27 23.81 20.78
C GLY A 398 -21.46 24.71 21.10
N ASP A 399 -22.21 25.14 20.09
CA ASP A 399 -23.42 25.96 20.28
C ASP A 399 -24.51 25.22 21.09
N THR A 400 -24.57 23.88 20.96
CA THR A 400 -25.51 23.04 21.72
C THR A 400 -25.20 23.00 23.21
N GLU A 401 -23.97 23.33 23.64
CA GLU A 401 -23.61 23.42 25.05
C GLU A 401 -24.40 24.50 25.79
N ILE A 402 -24.85 25.55 25.08
CA ILE A 402 -25.67 26.62 25.65
C ILE A 402 -27.04 26.09 26.07
N LEU A 403 -27.62 25.17 25.30
CA LEU A 403 -28.89 24.52 25.66
C LEU A 403 -28.74 23.72 26.96
N VAL A 404 -27.64 22.97 27.07
CA VAL A 404 -27.34 22.19 28.28
C VAL A 404 -27.14 23.11 29.48
N ASP A 405 -26.35 24.18 29.33
CA ASP A 405 -26.10 25.16 30.39
C ASP A 405 -27.39 25.85 30.86
N GLU A 406 -28.27 26.26 29.93
CA GLU A 406 -29.56 26.86 30.29
C GLU A 406 -30.47 25.90 31.05
N VAL A 407 -30.52 24.63 30.66
CA VAL A 407 -31.30 23.62 31.37
C VAL A 407 -30.70 23.32 32.75
N LEU A 408 -29.37 23.25 32.87
CA LEU A 408 -28.68 23.04 34.15
C LEU A 408 -28.91 24.19 35.15
N LYS A 409 -29.11 25.43 34.70
CA LYS A 409 -29.49 26.57 35.56
C LYS A 409 -30.87 26.40 36.19
N ILE A 410 -31.73 25.58 35.59
CA ILE A 410 -33.10 25.35 36.07
C ILE A 410 -33.17 24.13 36.99
N ILE A 411 -32.33 23.11 36.74
CA ILE A 411 -32.27 21.90 37.58
C ILE A 411 -31.39 22.17 38.80
N GLU A 412 -32.00 22.22 39.98
CA GLU A 412 -31.24 22.27 41.25
C GLU A 412 -30.46 20.97 41.48
N GLU A 413 -29.31 21.03 42.16
CA GLU A 413 -28.36 19.90 42.29
C GLU A 413 -28.98 18.59 42.80
N ASN A 414 -29.89 18.68 43.78
CA ASN A 414 -30.46 17.51 44.45
C ASN A 414 -31.90 17.20 44.02
N GLN A 415 -32.43 17.91 43.03
CA GLN A 415 -33.82 17.73 42.61
C GLN A 415 -33.98 16.46 41.78
N GLU A 416 -34.97 15.64 42.15
CA GLU A 416 -35.38 14.50 41.33
C GLU A 416 -36.25 14.99 40.18
N MET A 417 -35.85 14.66 38.95
CA MET A 417 -36.60 15.00 37.74
C MET A 417 -36.54 13.87 36.71
N GLN A 418 -37.59 13.76 35.91
CA GLN A 418 -37.64 12.98 34.68
C GLN A 418 -37.44 13.90 33.48
N ILE A 419 -36.39 13.67 32.70
CA ILE A 419 -36.02 14.49 31.54
C ILE A 419 -36.11 13.66 30.27
N CYS A 420 -36.58 14.27 29.19
CA CYS A 420 -36.54 13.72 27.84
C CYS A 420 -35.54 14.53 27.00
N ASP A 421 -34.57 13.86 26.40
CA ASP A 421 -33.73 14.39 25.32
C ASP A 421 -34.26 13.85 24.00
N LEU A 422 -34.95 14.70 23.24
CA LEU A 422 -35.64 14.33 22.02
C LEU A 422 -34.78 14.66 20.78
N CYS A 423 -34.78 13.76 19.80
CA CYS A 423 -33.83 13.79 18.68
C CYS A 423 -32.38 13.65 19.19
N SER A 424 -32.20 12.74 20.15
CA SER A 424 -30.98 12.64 20.96
C SER A 424 -29.69 12.37 20.17
N GLY A 425 -29.76 11.76 18.98
CA GLY A 425 -28.59 11.48 18.15
C GLY A 425 -27.52 10.68 18.88
N SER A 426 -26.41 11.33 19.25
CA SER A 426 -25.32 10.71 20.04
C SER A 426 -25.60 10.63 21.54
N GLY A 427 -26.71 11.21 22.02
CA GLY A 427 -27.06 11.35 23.43
C GLY A 427 -26.39 12.53 24.12
N ALA A 428 -25.73 13.43 23.36
CA ALA A 428 -24.85 14.47 23.90
C ALA A 428 -25.52 15.35 24.96
N ILE A 429 -26.76 15.79 24.73
CA ILE A 429 -27.50 16.68 25.65
C ILE A 429 -27.89 15.91 26.91
N GLY A 430 -28.65 14.82 26.76
CA GLY A 430 -29.21 14.08 27.89
C GLY A 430 -28.15 13.43 28.77
N ILE A 431 -27.09 12.87 28.17
CA ILE A 431 -25.96 12.30 28.91
C ILE A 431 -25.19 13.39 29.65
N SER A 432 -25.00 14.57 29.06
CA SER A 432 -24.33 15.69 29.75
C SER A 432 -25.14 16.18 30.94
N LEU A 433 -26.46 16.36 30.78
CA LEU A 433 -27.35 16.69 31.91
C LEU A 433 -27.23 15.65 33.02
N ALA A 434 -27.22 14.37 32.64
CA ALA A 434 -27.07 13.27 33.57
C ALA A 434 -25.67 13.21 34.21
N HIS A 435 -24.63 13.67 33.53
CA HIS A 435 -23.30 13.74 34.10
C HIS A 435 -23.23 14.77 35.24
N PHE A 436 -23.88 15.93 35.07
CA PHE A 436 -23.81 17.05 36.02
C PHE A 436 -24.89 17.06 37.12
N ARG A 437 -25.93 16.20 37.04
CA ARG A 437 -27.02 16.13 38.04
C ARG A 437 -27.31 14.69 38.44
N GLN A 438 -26.99 14.30 39.66
CA GLN A 438 -27.03 12.89 40.10
C GLN A 438 -28.43 12.31 40.34
N ASN A 439 -29.46 13.16 40.50
CA ASN A 439 -30.81 12.73 40.87
C ASN A 439 -31.82 12.76 39.73
N ILE A 440 -31.40 13.06 38.49
CA ILE A 440 -32.31 13.04 37.33
C ILE A 440 -32.30 11.69 36.62
N LYS A 441 -33.43 11.33 36.02
CA LYS A 441 -33.51 10.22 35.05
C LYS A 441 -33.76 10.80 33.67
N VAL A 442 -33.05 10.29 32.67
CA VAL A 442 -33.10 10.82 31.31
C VAL A 442 -33.52 9.74 30.33
N ASP A 443 -34.49 10.05 29.49
CA ASP A 443 -34.83 9.24 28.33
C ASP A 443 -34.30 9.92 27.08
N LEU A 444 -33.38 9.25 26.38
CA LEU A 444 -32.88 9.62 25.07
C LEU A 444 -33.83 9.04 24.03
N ILE A 445 -34.46 9.90 23.24
CA ILE A 445 -35.45 9.47 22.24
C ILE A 445 -34.93 9.81 20.85
N ASP A 446 -34.87 8.78 19.99
CA ASP A 446 -34.58 8.92 18.57
C ASP A 446 -35.26 7.81 17.76
N TYR A 447 -35.38 7.99 16.45
CA TYR A 447 -36.07 7.06 15.57
C TYR A 447 -35.13 6.04 14.91
N TYR A 448 -33.89 6.45 14.61
CA TYR A 448 -33.00 5.67 13.76
C TYR A 448 -32.11 4.68 14.53
N PRO A 449 -31.71 3.55 13.91
CA PRO A 449 -30.86 2.55 14.57
C PRO A 449 -29.45 3.02 14.95
N ILE A 450 -28.88 3.99 14.23
CA ILE A 450 -27.52 4.47 14.49
C ILE A 450 -27.48 5.33 15.78
N PRO A 451 -28.36 6.33 15.97
CA PRO A 451 -28.55 7.00 17.26
C PRO A 451 -28.71 6.06 18.45
N GLU A 452 -29.49 4.98 18.30
CA GLU A 452 -29.66 3.94 19.33
C GLU A 452 -28.31 3.32 19.71
N LYS A 453 -27.58 2.80 18.73
CA LYS A 453 -26.26 2.20 18.94
C LYS A 453 -25.28 3.18 19.60
N VAL A 454 -25.16 4.40 19.06
CA VAL A 454 -24.22 5.41 19.55
C VAL A 454 -24.56 5.86 20.97
N SER A 455 -25.83 6.13 21.23
CA SER A 455 -26.30 6.54 22.55
C SER A 455 -26.04 5.46 23.60
N LEU A 456 -26.28 4.18 23.29
CA LEU A 456 -25.99 3.07 24.21
C LEU A 456 -24.48 2.97 24.54
N ILE A 457 -23.61 3.10 23.54
CA ILE A 457 -22.15 3.14 23.75
C ILE A 457 -21.77 4.31 24.67
N ASN A 458 -22.37 5.49 24.46
CA ASN A 458 -22.07 6.67 25.25
C ASN A 458 -22.61 6.60 26.69
N ILE A 459 -23.76 5.96 26.90
CA ILE A 459 -24.32 5.68 28.23
C ILE A 459 -23.34 4.79 29.02
N GLU A 460 -22.90 3.67 28.43
CA GLU A 460 -21.95 2.74 29.04
C GLU A 460 -20.62 3.44 29.34
N LYS A 461 -20.07 4.18 28.38
CA LYS A 461 -18.81 4.92 28.54
C LYS A 461 -18.85 5.92 29.69
N ASN A 462 -20.01 6.53 29.95
CA ASN A 462 -20.23 7.48 31.03
C ASN A 462 -20.73 6.84 32.34
N LYS A 463 -20.99 5.53 32.37
CA LYS A 463 -21.47 4.79 33.54
C LYS A 463 -22.83 5.29 34.06
N LEU A 464 -23.78 5.48 33.14
CA LEU A 464 -25.10 6.05 33.44
C LEU A 464 -26.28 5.09 33.18
N GLU A 465 -26.02 3.79 33.06
CA GLU A 465 -26.98 2.75 32.69
C GLU A 465 -28.19 2.68 33.63
N ASP A 466 -28.03 3.06 34.90
CA ASP A 466 -29.10 3.02 35.91
C ASP A 466 -30.10 4.19 35.81
N ARG A 467 -29.78 5.21 35.00
CA ARG A 467 -30.46 6.52 35.03
C ARG A 467 -30.68 7.14 33.66
N VAL A 468 -30.01 6.66 32.62
CA VAL A 468 -30.20 7.12 31.23
C VAL A 468 -30.64 5.94 30.37
N PHE A 469 -31.77 6.09 29.71
CA PHE A 469 -32.40 5.02 28.92
C PHE A 469 -32.63 5.49 27.48
N PHE A 470 -32.44 4.60 26.51
CA PHE A 470 -32.78 4.89 25.12
C PHE A 470 -34.19 4.40 24.80
N ILE A 471 -34.98 5.19 24.07
CA ILE A 471 -36.30 4.84 23.57
C ILE A 471 -36.35 5.09 22.07
N LYS A 472 -36.57 4.02 21.31
CA LYS A 472 -36.81 4.12 19.87
C LYS A 472 -38.25 4.56 19.60
N SER A 473 -38.44 5.78 19.09
CA SER A 473 -39.76 6.36 18.84
C SER A 473 -39.70 7.43 17.76
N ASP A 474 -40.79 7.60 17.00
CA ASP A 474 -40.99 8.82 16.21
C ASP A 474 -41.45 9.91 17.18
N LEU A 475 -40.54 10.85 17.46
CA LEU A 475 -40.71 11.88 18.47
C LEU A 475 -41.30 11.30 19.78
N LEU A 476 -42.36 11.90 20.33
CA LEU A 476 -42.93 11.52 21.63
C LEU A 476 -44.02 10.44 21.53
N GLU A 477 -44.27 9.82 20.38
CA GLU A 477 -45.37 8.87 20.18
C GLU A 477 -45.40 7.72 21.21
N GLU A 478 -44.27 7.03 21.43
CA GLU A 478 -44.22 5.93 22.40
C GLU A 478 -44.34 6.44 23.85
N SER A 479 -43.89 7.67 24.13
CA SER A 479 -44.10 8.30 25.45
C SER A 479 -45.58 8.61 25.69
N ILE A 480 -46.30 9.11 24.68
CA ILE A 480 -47.74 9.37 24.73
C ILE A 480 -48.50 8.07 24.97
N LYS A 481 -48.21 7.03 24.18
CA LYS A 481 -48.86 5.73 24.28
C LYS A 481 -48.71 5.09 25.67
N ASN A 482 -47.56 5.27 26.29
CA ASN A 482 -47.27 4.75 27.63
C ASN A 482 -47.65 5.72 28.77
N ASN A 483 -48.29 6.86 28.47
CA ASN A 483 -48.62 7.92 29.43
C ASN A 483 -47.41 8.37 30.28
N LYS A 484 -46.23 8.43 29.65
CA LYS A 484 -44.99 8.82 30.30
C LYS A 484 -44.91 10.34 30.40
N MET A 485 -44.58 10.83 31.60
CA MET A 485 -44.61 12.25 31.93
C MET A 485 -43.22 12.77 32.34
N TYR A 486 -42.80 13.88 31.74
CA TYR A 486 -41.51 14.54 31.92
C TYR A 486 -41.66 15.89 32.63
N ASP A 487 -40.66 16.23 33.45
CA ASP A 487 -40.49 17.55 34.05
C ASP A 487 -39.84 18.51 33.04
N ILE A 488 -38.92 18.02 32.23
CA ILE A 488 -38.22 18.79 31.19
C ILE A 488 -38.17 17.97 29.90
N ILE A 489 -38.52 18.58 28.78
CA ILE A 489 -38.23 18.09 27.44
C ILE A 489 -37.22 19.05 26.81
N VAL A 490 -36.08 18.51 26.41
CA VAL A 490 -35.02 19.23 25.71
C VAL A 490 -34.82 18.61 24.33
N SER A 491 -34.52 19.43 23.33
CA SER A 491 -34.28 18.91 21.98
C SER A 491 -33.38 19.84 21.17
N ASN A 492 -32.46 19.25 20.41
CA ASN A 492 -31.86 19.87 19.24
C ASN A 492 -32.44 19.20 17.99
N PRO A 493 -33.65 19.60 17.54
CA PRO A 493 -34.29 18.96 16.41
C PRO A 493 -33.66 19.43 15.09
N PRO A 494 -33.85 18.69 13.99
CA PRO A 494 -33.51 19.18 12.66
C PRO A 494 -34.24 20.50 12.35
N TYR A 495 -33.50 21.55 11.98
CA TYR A 495 -34.03 22.91 11.82
C TYR A 495 -33.60 23.62 10.53
N ILE A 496 -32.76 22.98 9.70
CA ILE A 496 -32.25 23.60 8.48
C ILE A 496 -33.31 23.49 7.38
N GLU A 497 -33.57 24.58 6.68
CA GLU A 497 -34.43 24.58 5.49
C GLU A 497 -33.84 23.68 4.41
N GLU A 498 -34.68 22.86 3.77
CA GLU A 498 -34.26 21.88 2.75
C GLU A 498 -33.40 22.50 1.63
N CYS A 499 -33.73 23.72 1.21
CA CYS A 499 -33.03 24.43 0.13
C CYS A 499 -31.64 24.95 0.53
N GLU A 500 -31.35 25.06 1.83
CA GLU A 500 -30.06 25.54 2.35
C GLU A 500 -29.06 24.40 2.57
N ILE A 501 -29.53 23.14 2.68
CA ILE A 501 -28.66 21.96 2.91
C ILE A 501 -27.62 21.81 1.80
N GLU A 502 -28.02 22.05 0.55
CA GLU A 502 -27.13 21.96 -0.61
C GLU A 502 -25.96 22.96 -0.57
N LYS A 503 -26.08 24.04 0.22
CA LYS A 503 -25.08 25.11 0.40
C LYS A 503 -24.16 24.89 1.60
N LEU A 504 -24.41 23.86 2.40
CA LEU A 504 -23.57 23.52 3.55
C LEU A 504 -22.18 23.06 3.10
N MET A 505 -21.23 23.10 4.03
CA MET A 505 -19.89 22.58 3.81
C MET A 505 -19.94 21.10 3.41
N GLU A 506 -19.01 20.68 2.54
CA GLU A 506 -18.98 19.31 1.99
C GLU A 506 -18.89 18.22 3.07
N ASP A 507 -18.19 18.49 4.16
CA ASP A 507 -18.05 17.57 5.29
C ASP A 507 -19.36 17.39 6.07
N VAL A 508 -20.22 18.40 6.12
CA VAL A 508 -21.55 18.33 6.72
C VAL A 508 -22.53 17.69 5.75
N LYS A 509 -22.65 18.24 4.53
CA LYS A 509 -23.65 17.81 3.55
C LYS A 509 -23.48 16.36 3.10
N ASN A 510 -22.23 15.91 2.92
CA ASN A 510 -21.97 14.59 2.33
C ASN A 510 -21.89 13.47 3.37
N TYR A 511 -21.66 13.78 4.65
CA TYR A 511 -21.39 12.77 5.68
C TYR A 511 -22.34 12.82 6.89
N GLU A 512 -22.83 14.00 7.29
CA GLU A 512 -23.81 14.05 8.38
C GLU A 512 -25.19 13.65 7.86
N PRO A 513 -25.99 12.90 8.65
CA PRO A 513 -27.26 12.37 8.17
C PRO A 513 -28.22 13.50 7.82
N HIS A 514 -28.72 13.49 6.58
CA HIS A 514 -29.72 14.46 6.11
C HIS A 514 -30.93 14.56 7.05
N THR A 515 -31.31 13.43 7.65
CA THR A 515 -32.42 13.32 8.61
C THR A 515 -32.18 14.07 9.92
N ALA A 516 -30.93 14.36 10.29
CA ALA A 516 -30.59 15.19 11.44
C ALA A 516 -30.45 16.69 11.09
N LEU A 517 -30.44 17.03 9.80
CA LEU A 517 -30.26 18.41 9.32
C LEU A 517 -31.58 19.05 8.90
N SER A 518 -32.38 18.33 8.08
CA SER A 518 -33.58 18.89 7.46
C SER A 518 -34.74 19.08 8.44
N GLY A 519 -35.11 20.34 8.65
CA GLY A 519 -36.31 20.76 9.37
C GLY A 519 -37.54 20.97 8.48
N GLY A 520 -37.49 20.51 7.23
CA GLY A 520 -38.55 20.70 6.23
C GLY A 520 -38.41 21.99 5.41
N ASN A 521 -39.51 22.42 4.79
CA ASN A 521 -39.49 23.54 3.83
C ASN A 521 -39.11 24.89 4.46
N ASP A 522 -39.53 25.13 5.70
CA ASP A 522 -39.24 26.36 6.44
C ASP A 522 -38.40 26.12 7.70
N GLY A 523 -37.88 24.89 7.86
CA GLY A 523 -37.07 24.51 9.01
C GLY A 523 -37.85 24.36 10.33
N LEU A 524 -39.19 24.49 10.32
CA LEU A 524 -40.00 24.54 11.55
C LEU A 524 -40.89 23.32 11.80
N ASP A 525 -40.84 22.28 10.95
CA ASP A 525 -41.76 21.15 11.02
C ASP A 525 -41.64 20.35 12.32
N PHE A 526 -40.41 20.14 12.80
CA PHE A 526 -40.16 19.43 14.05
C PHE A 526 -40.64 20.24 15.26
N TYR A 527 -40.39 21.54 15.32
CA TYR A 527 -40.89 22.37 16.43
C TYR A 527 -42.40 22.29 16.56
N ARG A 528 -43.14 22.39 15.45
CA ARG A 528 -44.61 22.27 15.45
C ARG A 528 -45.08 20.95 16.05
N LYS A 529 -44.51 19.83 15.59
CA LYS A 529 -44.88 18.48 16.06
C LYS A 529 -44.51 18.27 17.52
N ILE A 530 -43.31 18.69 17.94
CA ILE A 530 -42.83 18.50 19.30
C ILE A 530 -43.65 19.34 20.28
N ILE A 531 -43.95 20.60 19.94
CA ILE A 531 -44.78 21.49 20.76
C ILE A 531 -46.17 20.88 20.96
N ASP A 532 -46.80 20.36 19.90
CA ASP A 532 -48.11 19.67 19.99
C ASP A 532 -48.03 18.41 20.87
N GLN A 533 -47.10 17.51 20.58
CA GLN A 533 -46.95 16.25 21.31
C GLN A 533 -46.53 16.43 22.78
N SER A 534 -45.75 17.48 23.09
CA SER A 534 -45.32 17.80 24.45
C SER A 534 -46.51 18.14 25.37
N GLN A 535 -47.65 18.56 24.82
CA GLN A 535 -48.87 18.79 25.60
C GLN A 535 -49.38 17.53 26.29
N TYR A 536 -49.03 16.34 25.80
CA TYR A 536 -49.48 15.06 26.35
C TYR A 536 -48.47 14.41 27.29
N THR A 537 -47.21 14.86 27.27
CA THR A 537 -46.10 14.20 27.97
C THR A 537 -45.36 15.13 28.94
N LEU A 538 -45.60 16.44 28.89
CA LEU A 538 -45.00 17.40 29.82
C LEU A 538 -45.92 17.64 31.02
N ARG A 539 -45.37 17.59 32.25
CA ARG A 539 -46.13 17.88 33.47
C ARG A 539 -46.53 19.36 33.54
N GLY A 540 -47.50 19.68 34.41
CA GLY A 540 -47.82 21.08 34.72
C GLY A 540 -46.60 21.77 35.35
N ASN A 541 -46.30 22.99 34.92
CA ASN A 541 -45.04 23.71 35.18
C ASN A 541 -43.78 23.03 34.60
N GLY A 542 -43.93 22.04 33.73
CA GLY A 542 -42.81 21.42 33.03
C GLY A 542 -42.22 22.36 31.98
N ILE A 543 -40.97 22.09 31.58
CA ILE A 543 -40.18 22.98 30.72
C ILE A 543 -39.96 22.34 29.36
N LEU A 544 -40.13 23.13 28.31
CA LEU A 544 -39.73 22.79 26.96
C LEU A 544 -38.58 23.71 26.52
N ALA A 545 -37.47 23.12 26.10
CA ALA A 545 -36.27 23.84 25.68
C ALA A 545 -35.76 23.32 24.32
N PHE A 546 -35.48 24.23 23.40
CA PHE A 546 -35.02 23.91 22.05
C PHE A 546 -33.70 24.60 21.72
N GLU A 547 -32.81 23.91 21.00
CA GLU A 547 -31.86 24.59 20.10
C GLU A 547 -32.60 25.04 18.83
N ILE A 548 -32.22 26.21 18.32
CA ILE A 548 -32.80 26.83 17.13
C ILE A 548 -31.73 27.37 16.18
N GLY A 549 -32.10 27.51 14.91
CA GLY A 549 -31.36 28.34 13.96
C GLY A 549 -31.37 29.81 14.39
N TYR A 550 -30.30 30.53 14.06
CA TYR A 550 -30.07 31.92 14.51
C TYR A 550 -31.15 32.93 14.10
N ASN A 551 -31.97 32.60 13.10
CA ASN A 551 -33.05 33.41 12.55
C ASN A 551 -34.46 32.93 12.95
N GLN A 552 -34.57 31.86 13.75
CA GLN A 552 -35.84 31.19 14.06
C GLN A 552 -36.41 31.57 15.44
N GLY A 553 -35.70 32.37 16.24
CA GLY A 553 -36.05 32.75 17.62
C GLY A 553 -37.49 33.18 17.81
N GLU A 554 -37.90 34.26 17.13
CA GLU A 554 -39.26 34.80 17.26
C GLU A 554 -40.33 33.83 16.73
N ALA A 555 -40.04 33.09 15.65
CA ALA A 555 -41.01 32.14 15.09
C ALA A 555 -41.29 30.98 16.05
N VAL A 556 -40.24 30.37 16.63
CA VAL A 556 -40.39 29.28 17.62
C VAL A 556 -41.02 29.79 18.91
N LYS A 557 -40.64 30.99 19.37
CA LYS A 557 -41.27 31.63 20.52
C LYS A 557 -42.78 31.78 20.34
N LEU A 558 -43.22 32.33 19.20
CA LEU A 558 -44.64 32.48 18.89
C LEU A 558 -45.36 31.13 18.80
N LEU A 559 -44.73 30.09 18.24
CA LEU A 559 -45.29 28.74 18.22
C LEU A 559 -45.54 28.20 19.64
N MET A 560 -44.60 28.42 20.56
CA MET A 560 -44.75 28.00 21.95
C MET A 560 -45.85 28.80 22.67
N GLU A 561 -45.85 30.14 22.55
CA GLU A 561 -46.86 31.00 23.18
C GLU A 561 -48.28 30.67 22.71
N ASN A 562 -48.47 30.44 21.40
CA ASN A 562 -49.76 30.05 20.82
C ASN A 562 -50.25 28.67 21.29
N ASN A 563 -49.36 27.82 21.78
CA ASN A 563 -49.68 26.50 22.34
C ASN A 563 -49.66 26.49 23.88
N GLY A 564 -49.83 27.65 24.52
CA GLY A 564 -50.06 27.73 25.96
C GLY A 564 -48.80 27.64 26.81
N PHE A 565 -47.61 27.81 26.24
CA PHE A 565 -46.39 27.99 27.03
C PHE A 565 -46.26 29.44 27.49
N ILE A 566 -45.83 29.64 28.74
CA ILE A 566 -45.59 30.95 29.35
C ILE A 566 -44.11 31.16 29.64
N ASN A 567 -43.75 32.42 29.93
CA ASN A 567 -42.37 32.84 30.20
C ASN A 567 -41.40 32.43 29.08
N VAL A 568 -41.88 32.45 27.84
CA VAL A 568 -41.06 32.03 26.70
C VAL A 568 -39.96 33.05 26.45
N ARG A 569 -38.71 32.61 26.58
CA ARG A 569 -37.52 33.45 26.44
C ARG A 569 -36.58 32.90 25.38
N ILE A 570 -35.91 33.81 24.68
CA ILE A 570 -34.86 33.49 23.71
C ILE A 570 -33.52 33.77 24.38
N VAL A 571 -32.63 32.80 24.35
CA VAL A 571 -31.26 32.89 24.86
C VAL A 571 -30.30 32.90 23.68
N LYS A 572 -29.30 33.78 23.79
CA LYS A 572 -28.30 34.01 22.75
C LYS A 572 -27.01 33.25 23.04
N ASP A 573 -26.32 32.87 21.99
CA ASP A 573 -24.97 32.30 22.07
C ASP A 573 -23.89 33.37 22.35
N PHE A 574 -22.64 32.92 22.50
CA PHE A 574 -21.51 33.81 22.73
C PHE A 574 -21.24 34.77 21.56
N ALA A 575 -21.74 34.47 20.36
CA ALA A 575 -21.72 35.35 19.19
C ALA A 575 -22.92 36.32 19.15
N SER A 576 -23.75 36.33 20.20
CA SER A 576 -24.97 37.17 20.32
C SER A 576 -26.07 36.85 19.31
N LEU A 577 -26.05 35.63 18.75
CA LEU A 577 -27.11 35.09 17.88
C LEU A 577 -28.11 34.31 18.70
N ASP A 578 -29.39 34.31 18.29
CA ASP A 578 -30.42 33.52 18.96
C ASP A 578 -30.07 32.02 18.84
N ARG A 579 -30.16 31.28 19.94
CA ARG A 579 -29.73 29.86 19.92
C ARG A 579 -30.66 28.93 20.66
N VAL A 580 -31.28 29.40 21.73
CA VAL A 580 -32.12 28.57 22.57
C VAL A 580 -33.45 29.26 22.85
N VAL A 581 -34.55 28.50 22.80
CA VAL A 581 -35.87 28.97 23.24
C VAL A 581 -36.35 28.08 24.38
N VAL A 582 -36.74 28.70 25.49
CA VAL A 582 -37.24 28.00 26.69
C VAL A 582 -38.61 28.53 27.06
N GLY A 583 -39.55 27.65 27.39
CA GLY A 583 -40.87 28.01 27.90
C GLY A 583 -41.43 27.00 28.90
N ILE A 584 -42.43 27.42 29.66
CA ILE A 584 -43.04 26.64 30.75
C ILE A 584 -44.49 26.32 30.39
N LYS A 585 -44.90 25.06 30.54
CA LYS A 585 -46.28 24.64 30.33
C LYS A 585 -47.16 24.99 31.52
N ILE A 586 -48.34 25.56 31.25
CA ILE A 586 -49.36 25.86 32.26
C ILE A 586 -50.05 24.57 32.75
#